data_AF-A0A4V0YID1-F1
#
_entry.id   AF-A0A4V0YID1-F1
#
_cell.length_a   1.000
_cell.length_b   1.000
_cell.length_c   1.000
_cell.angle_alpha   90.00
_cell.angle_beta   90.00
_cell.angle_gamma   90.00
#
_symmetry.space_group_name_H-M   'P 1'
#
loop_
_entity.id
_entity.type
_entity.pdbx_description
1 polymer ?
#
loop_
_entity_poly.entity_id
_entity_poly.type
_entity_poly.pdbx_seq_one_letter_code
_entity_poly.pdbx_strand_id
1 'polypeptide(L)'
;MPSQVPDAAPGPFYVDPNCCILCGIPEDIAPELFSTGEAHCFFIKQPIAPAEVDKTIEVMLSSEVDCIRYGGDDAAILKRMGRAGVAEFADDMRAAGYSPIAKDQVEFSADRSATEMAVAFRAFLRAQEGFKVALSFRKTKVRFAWWRGNFHTVAFELTDGRHRLILHPGHPDALLGVARVVGDWLQSDPNVGAIAWKTRRGDEDASPETPLPF
;
A
#
# COMPACT_ATOMS: atom_id res chain seq x y z
N MET A 1 22.98 16.69 -13.92
CA MET A 1 23.64 16.36 -12.64
C MET A 1 22.60 16.66 -11.56
N PRO A 2 22.26 15.75 -10.64
CA PRO A 2 21.30 16.08 -9.61
C PRO A 2 21.92 17.16 -8.72
N SER A 3 21.19 18.26 -8.55
CA SER A 3 21.52 19.33 -7.62
C SER A 3 21.70 18.71 -6.23
N GLN A 4 22.89 18.82 -5.63
CA GLN A 4 23.13 18.31 -4.29
C GLN A 4 22.38 19.20 -3.30
N VAL A 5 21.29 18.69 -2.74
CA VAL A 5 20.76 19.23 -1.49
C VAL A 5 21.81 18.90 -0.41
N PRO A 6 22.36 19.89 0.31
CA PRO A 6 23.46 19.67 1.25
C PRO A 6 23.18 18.61 2.33
N ASP A 7 21.91 18.45 2.70
CA ASP A 7 21.45 17.52 3.75
C ASP A 7 20.90 16.20 3.21
N ALA A 8 20.92 15.97 1.89
CA ALA A 8 20.43 14.72 1.33
C ALA A 8 21.38 13.56 1.64
N ALA A 9 20.81 12.48 2.18
CA ALA A 9 21.53 11.24 2.42
C ALA A 9 21.95 10.62 1.07
N PRO A 10 23.27 10.45 0.83
CA PRO A 10 23.73 9.83 -0.40
C PRO A 10 23.32 8.36 -0.45
N GLY A 11 22.82 7.90 -1.59
CA GLY A 11 22.47 6.50 -1.78
C GLY A 11 21.65 6.23 -3.03
N PRO A 12 21.20 4.98 -3.21
CA PRO A 12 20.52 4.55 -4.41
C PRO A 12 19.07 5.04 -4.50
N PHE A 13 18.41 5.37 -3.39
CA PHE A 13 17.11 6.02 -3.44
C PHE A 13 17.27 7.53 -3.56
N TYR A 14 16.52 8.14 -4.48
CA TYR A 14 16.57 9.57 -4.75
C TYR A 14 15.22 10.12 -5.19
N VAL A 15 15.10 11.44 -5.16
CA VAL A 15 13.98 12.18 -5.74
C VAL A 15 14.49 12.93 -6.96
N ASP A 16 13.84 12.79 -8.12
CA ASP A 16 14.17 13.58 -9.31
C ASP A 16 13.79 15.05 -9.08
N PRO A 17 14.77 15.97 -9.03
CA PRO A 17 14.53 17.38 -8.73
C PRO A 17 13.68 18.09 -9.79
N ASN A 18 13.58 17.54 -11.01
CA ASN A 18 12.78 18.14 -12.09
C ASN A 18 11.33 17.65 -12.12
N CYS A 19 11.01 16.65 -11.30
CA CYS A 19 9.69 16.04 -11.23
C CYS A 19 8.91 16.53 -9.99
N CYS A 20 9.60 16.75 -8.87
CA CYS A 20 8.97 17.02 -7.59
C CYS A 20 8.08 18.28 -7.63
N ILE A 21 6.87 18.14 -7.08
CA ILE A 21 5.89 19.23 -6.95
C ILE A 21 5.59 19.62 -5.49
N LEU A 22 6.39 19.13 -4.53
CA LEU A 22 6.25 19.42 -3.10
C LEU A 22 4.85 19.06 -2.53
N CYS A 23 4.33 17.88 -2.87
CA CYS A 23 2.99 17.43 -2.46
C CYS A 23 2.84 17.08 -0.97
N GLY A 24 3.94 16.99 -0.20
CA GLY A 24 3.91 16.63 1.23
C GLY A 24 3.75 15.14 1.54
N ILE A 25 3.27 14.33 0.60
CA ILE A 25 3.05 12.88 0.77
C ILE A 25 4.26 12.12 1.35
N PRO A 26 5.52 12.37 0.94
CA PRO A 26 6.66 11.67 1.51
C PRO A 26 6.86 11.89 3.02
N GLU A 27 6.60 13.10 3.51
CA GLU A 27 6.71 13.43 4.94
C GLU A 27 5.52 12.90 5.74
N ASP A 28 4.34 12.78 5.13
CA ASP A 28 3.16 12.21 5.80
C ASP A 28 3.30 10.71 6.06
N ILE A 29 3.91 9.97 5.12
CA ILE A 29 4.03 8.50 5.18
C ILE A 29 5.32 8.06 5.88
N ALA A 30 6.45 8.72 5.57
CA ALA A 30 7.77 8.35 6.05
C ALA A 30 8.58 9.58 6.50
N PRO A 31 8.12 10.30 7.53
CA PRO A 31 8.78 11.51 8.06
C PRO A 31 10.21 11.24 8.55
N GLU A 32 10.54 10.00 8.88
CA GLU A 32 11.88 9.60 9.29
C GLU A 32 12.87 9.40 8.12
N LEU A 33 12.36 9.31 6.88
CA LEU A 33 13.15 9.09 5.68
C LEU A 33 13.24 10.33 4.80
N PHE A 34 12.22 11.19 4.82
CA PHE A 34 12.10 12.35 3.94
C PHE A 34 12.09 13.68 4.69
N SER A 35 12.53 14.72 4.00
CA SER A 35 12.31 16.11 4.38
C SER A 35 12.06 16.94 3.12
N THR A 36 11.32 18.03 3.27
CA THR A 36 11.15 19.02 2.21
C THR A 36 12.25 20.07 2.24
N GLY A 37 12.93 20.26 1.11
CA GLY A 37 13.88 21.36 0.89
C GLY A 37 13.24 22.54 0.18
N GLU A 38 14.04 23.54 -0.20
CA GLU A 38 13.53 24.76 -0.86
C GLU A 38 12.93 24.49 -2.25
N ALA A 39 13.51 23.55 -3.00
CA ALA A 39 13.12 23.29 -4.40
C ALA A 39 12.45 21.91 -4.63
N HIS A 40 12.76 20.91 -3.80
CA HIS A 40 12.21 19.55 -3.90
C HIS A 40 12.36 18.85 -2.55
N CYS A 41 11.58 17.78 -2.34
CA CYS A 41 11.80 16.87 -1.22
C CYS A 41 13.00 15.96 -1.49
N PHE A 42 13.61 15.43 -0.43
CA PHE A 42 14.79 14.60 -0.51
C PHE A 42 14.83 13.58 0.63
N PHE A 43 15.66 12.56 0.48
CA PHE A 43 15.91 11.59 1.55
C PHE A 43 16.87 12.19 2.59
N ILE A 44 16.44 12.31 3.85
CA ILE A 44 17.34 12.60 4.99
C ILE A 44 18.04 11.33 5.50
N LYS A 45 17.50 10.17 5.14
CA LYS A 45 18.04 8.85 5.49
C LYS A 45 17.70 7.86 4.39
N GLN A 46 18.66 7.05 3.98
CA GLN A 46 18.42 5.95 3.04
C GLN A 46 17.70 4.81 3.76
N PRO A 47 16.66 4.21 3.14
CA PRO A 47 16.01 3.03 3.71
C PRO A 47 16.97 1.83 3.65
N ILE A 48 17.20 1.20 4.81
CA ILE A 48 18.09 0.04 4.93
C ILE A 48 17.29 -1.16 5.45
N ALA A 49 16.43 -0.93 6.44
CA ALA A 49 15.59 -1.99 6.98
C ALA A 49 14.45 -2.33 6.00
N PRO A 50 14.03 -3.60 5.91
CA PRO A 50 12.86 -4.02 5.11
C PRO A 50 11.62 -3.12 5.26
N ALA A 51 11.28 -2.74 6.49
CA ALA A 51 10.14 -1.87 6.76
C ALA A 51 10.31 -0.44 6.21
N GLU A 52 11.53 0.09 6.17
CA GLU A 52 11.82 1.41 5.60
C GLU A 52 11.73 1.37 4.06
N VAL A 53 12.16 0.26 3.45
CA VAL A 53 11.99 0.04 2.01
C VAL A 53 10.50 -0.06 1.66
N ASP A 54 9.73 -0.79 2.46
CA ASP A 54 8.29 -0.93 2.24
C ASP A 54 7.56 0.42 2.36
N LYS A 55 7.90 1.24 3.36
CA LYS A 55 7.42 2.63 3.45
C LYS A 55 7.82 3.46 2.23
N THR A 56 9.05 3.34 1.75
CA THR A 56 9.51 4.09 0.57
C THR A 56 8.70 3.70 -0.68
N ILE A 57 8.39 2.41 -0.84
CA ILE A 57 7.51 1.90 -1.91
C ILE A 57 6.08 2.42 -1.74
N GLU A 58 5.57 2.51 -0.50
CA GLU A 58 4.28 3.14 -0.22
C GLU A 58 4.25 4.62 -0.64
N VAL A 59 5.32 5.38 -0.37
CA VAL A 59 5.43 6.77 -0.82
C VAL A 59 5.41 6.84 -2.35
N MET A 60 6.15 5.96 -3.02
CA MET A 60 6.15 5.88 -4.49
C MET A 60 4.73 5.66 -5.05
N LEU A 61 3.94 4.77 -4.42
CA LEU A 61 2.57 4.46 -4.85
C LEU A 61 1.54 5.52 -4.46
N SER A 62 1.86 6.38 -3.50
CA SER A 62 0.98 7.42 -2.98
C SER A 62 1.26 8.80 -3.56
N SER A 63 2.44 9.01 -4.12
CA SER A 63 2.84 10.30 -4.67
C SER A 63 2.05 10.63 -5.93
N GLU A 64 1.69 11.90 -6.08
CA GLU A 64 0.93 12.40 -7.24
C GLU A 64 1.72 12.32 -8.55
N VAL A 65 3.04 12.24 -8.44
CA VAL A 65 4.02 12.22 -9.52
C VAL A 65 5.14 11.24 -9.19
N ASP A 66 5.65 10.57 -10.22
CA ASP A 66 6.58 9.43 -10.12
C ASP A 66 8.04 9.88 -9.90
N CYS A 67 8.27 10.74 -8.92
CA CYS A 67 9.56 11.41 -8.73
C CYS A 67 10.54 10.63 -7.86
N ILE A 68 10.06 9.69 -7.07
CA ILE A 68 10.91 8.91 -6.16
C ILE A 68 11.39 7.68 -6.92
N ARG A 69 12.71 7.53 -7.01
CA ARG A 69 13.35 6.53 -7.85
C ARG A 69 14.39 5.72 -7.09
N TYR A 70 14.67 4.54 -7.62
CA TYR A 70 15.75 3.67 -7.16
C TYR A 70 16.78 3.46 -8.28
N GLY A 71 17.95 4.04 -8.11
CA GLY A 71 19.08 3.93 -9.04
C GLY A 71 20.09 2.83 -8.70
N GLY A 72 19.79 1.98 -7.71
CA GLY A 72 20.65 0.88 -7.29
C GLY A 72 20.40 -0.43 -8.03
N ASP A 73 21.18 -1.45 -7.70
CA ASP A 73 21.20 -2.75 -8.37
C ASP A 73 20.91 -3.93 -7.43
N ASP A 74 20.47 -3.66 -6.19
CA ASP A 74 20.17 -4.66 -5.17
C ASP A 74 18.98 -5.54 -5.59
N ALA A 75 19.25 -6.84 -5.77
CA ALA A 75 18.26 -7.79 -6.24
C ALA A 75 17.04 -7.93 -5.31
N ALA A 76 17.21 -7.78 -4.00
CA ALA A 76 16.11 -7.87 -3.04
C ALA A 76 15.19 -6.64 -3.15
N ILE A 77 15.75 -5.44 -3.33
CA ILE A 77 14.96 -4.22 -3.54
C ILE A 77 14.23 -4.29 -4.90
N LEU A 78 14.92 -4.66 -5.98
CA LEU A 78 14.30 -4.81 -7.30
C LEU A 78 13.17 -5.85 -7.30
N LYS A 79 13.35 -6.96 -6.58
CA LYS A 79 12.30 -7.97 -6.36
C LYS A 79 11.10 -7.41 -5.61
N ARG A 80 11.33 -6.62 -4.54
CA ARG A 80 10.25 -5.95 -3.79
C ARG A 80 9.48 -4.97 -4.67
N MET A 81 10.18 -4.09 -5.37
CA MET A 81 9.58 -3.09 -6.28
C MET A 81 8.74 -3.74 -7.37
N GLY A 82 9.28 -4.76 -8.06
CA GLY A 82 8.53 -5.47 -9.10
C GLY A 82 7.30 -6.21 -8.56
N ARG A 83 7.40 -6.83 -7.38
CA ARG A 83 6.24 -7.47 -6.71
C ARG A 83 5.19 -6.48 -6.22
N ALA A 84 5.61 -5.28 -5.83
CA ALA A 84 4.71 -4.19 -5.47
C ALA A 84 4.07 -3.49 -6.69
N GLY A 85 4.54 -3.78 -7.90
CA GLY A 85 4.03 -3.18 -9.13
C GLY A 85 4.55 -1.77 -9.40
N VAL A 86 5.75 -1.44 -8.89
CA VAL A 86 6.45 -0.15 -9.11
C VAL A 86 7.80 -0.35 -9.80
N ALA A 87 7.89 -1.34 -10.68
CA ALA A 87 9.13 -1.67 -11.37
C ALA A 87 9.68 -0.49 -12.20
N GLU A 88 8.78 0.33 -12.75
CA GLU A 88 9.08 1.53 -13.55
C GLU A 88 9.81 2.64 -12.78
N PHE A 89 9.79 2.60 -11.44
CA PHE A 89 10.49 3.56 -10.59
C PHE A 89 11.93 3.13 -10.29
N ALA A 90 12.32 1.91 -10.70
CA ALA A 90 13.72 1.50 -10.72
C ALA A 90 14.37 1.91 -12.04
N ASP A 91 15.60 2.39 -11.98
CA ASP A 91 16.41 2.64 -13.19
C ASP A 91 16.92 1.33 -13.80
N ASP A 92 16.97 0.26 -13.01
CA ASP A 92 17.33 -1.08 -13.45
C ASP A 92 16.11 -1.90 -13.90
N MET A 93 16.10 -2.29 -15.17
CA MET A 93 15.02 -3.04 -15.81
C MET A 93 14.76 -4.44 -15.21
N ARG A 94 15.67 -4.99 -14.41
CA ARG A 94 15.46 -6.28 -13.75
C ARG A 94 14.28 -6.25 -12.78
N ALA A 95 13.89 -5.07 -12.26
CA ALA A 95 12.67 -4.94 -11.47
C ALA A 95 11.42 -5.40 -12.24
N ALA A 96 11.35 -5.11 -13.55
CA ALA A 96 10.22 -5.50 -14.41
C ALA A 96 10.19 -7.01 -14.70
N GLY A 97 11.26 -7.75 -14.37
CA GLY A 97 11.31 -9.21 -14.46
C GLY A 97 10.49 -9.92 -13.39
N TYR A 98 10.04 -9.22 -12.34
CA TYR A 98 9.23 -9.78 -11.28
C TYR A 98 7.75 -9.46 -11.51
N SER A 99 6.90 -10.48 -11.43
CA SER A 99 5.45 -10.29 -11.57
C SER A 99 4.86 -9.61 -10.32
N PRO A 100 4.00 -8.58 -10.49
CA PRO A 100 3.27 -8.00 -9.39
C PRO A 100 2.41 -9.03 -8.64
N ILE A 101 2.41 -8.95 -7.31
CA ILE A 101 1.63 -9.85 -6.45
C ILE A 101 0.36 -9.12 -6.02
N ALA A 102 -0.76 -9.61 -6.49
CA ALA A 102 -2.09 -9.12 -6.14
C ALA A 102 -2.47 -9.53 -4.70
N LYS A 103 -2.23 -8.68 -3.70
CA LYS A 103 -2.67 -8.91 -2.31
C LYS A 103 -4.17 -8.66 -2.17
N ASP A 104 -4.96 -9.68 -2.50
CA ASP A 104 -6.41 -9.62 -2.55
C ASP A 104 -7.10 -10.34 -1.38
N GLN A 105 -6.33 -10.77 -0.39
CA GLN A 105 -6.84 -11.34 0.85
C GLN A 105 -6.08 -10.81 2.06
N VAL A 106 -6.78 -10.71 3.19
CA VAL A 106 -6.17 -10.43 4.49
C VAL A 106 -6.80 -11.30 5.55
N GLU A 107 -5.96 -11.89 6.39
CA GLU A 107 -6.36 -12.60 7.60
C GLU A 107 -6.00 -11.78 8.83
N PHE A 108 -6.83 -11.84 9.87
CA PHE A 108 -6.59 -11.15 11.13
C PHE A 108 -7.39 -11.78 12.28
N SER A 109 -7.06 -11.40 13.51
CA SER A 109 -7.82 -11.73 14.71
C SER A 109 -8.65 -10.54 15.18
N ALA A 110 -9.90 -10.77 15.56
CA ALA A 110 -10.77 -9.80 16.23
C ALA A 110 -11.83 -10.54 17.06
N ASP A 111 -12.31 -9.92 18.13
CA ASP A 111 -13.40 -10.46 18.97
C ASP A 111 -14.77 -9.97 18.47
N ARG A 112 -15.07 -10.26 17.20
CA ARG A 112 -16.32 -9.89 16.54
C ARG A 112 -16.73 -10.96 15.54
N SER A 113 -18.01 -11.05 15.22
CA SER A 113 -18.48 -11.87 14.11
C SER A 113 -18.12 -11.23 12.76
N ALA A 114 -18.09 -12.03 11.68
CA ALA A 114 -17.90 -11.51 10.32
C ALA A 114 -18.96 -10.44 9.93
N THR A 115 -20.16 -10.53 10.49
CA THR A 115 -21.22 -9.52 10.24
C THR A 115 -20.92 -8.22 10.96
N GLU A 116 -20.49 -8.26 12.22
CA GLU A 116 -20.09 -7.07 12.98
C GLU A 116 -18.89 -6.38 12.34
N MET A 117 -17.90 -7.14 11.86
CA MET A 117 -16.78 -6.59 11.09
C MET A 117 -17.26 -5.87 9.82
N ALA A 118 -18.20 -6.47 9.07
CA ALA A 118 -18.77 -5.83 7.89
C ALA A 118 -19.60 -4.57 8.24
N VAL A 119 -20.22 -4.49 9.43
CA VAL A 119 -20.91 -3.29 9.91
C VAL A 119 -19.91 -2.20 10.29
N ALA A 120 -18.87 -2.55 11.04
CA ALA A 120 -17.81 -1.63 11.42
C ALA A 120 -17.11 -1.03 10.19
N PHE A 121 -16.76 -1.84 9.19
CA PHE A 121 -16.17 -1.34 7.95
C PHE A 121 -17.08 -0.39 7.17
N ARG A 122 -18.39 -0.67 7.11
CA ARG A 122 -19.36 0.27 6.50
C ARG A 122 -19.42 1.59 7.25
N ALA A 123 -19.35 1.55 8.58
CA ALA A 123 -19.35 2.76 9.41
C ALA A 123 -18.08 3.60 9.14
N PHE A 124 -16.91 2.94 9.11
CA PHE A 124 -15.64 3.56 8.74
C PHE A 124 -15.70 4.26 7.38
N LEU A 125 -16.17 3.56 6.34
CA LEU A 125 -16.29 4.13 4.99
C LEU A 125 -17.27 5.32 4.93
N ARG A 126 -18.36 5.28 5.70
CA ARG A 126 -19.36 6.37 5.72
C ARG A 126 -18.90 7.60 6.51
N ALA A 127 -17.94 7.43 7.41
CA ALA A 127 -17.35 8.53 8.17
C ALA A 127 -16.33 9.32 7.33
N GLN A 128 -15.90 8.78 6.20
CA GLN A 128 -14.94 9.42 5.31
C GLN A 128 -15.63 10.11 4.13
N GLU A 129 -15.08 11.23 3.71
CA GLU A 129 -15.49 11.90 2.47
C GLU A 129 -15.04 11.09 1.24
N GLY A 130 -15.77 11.22 0.13
CA GLY A 130 -15.41 10.58 -1.15
C GLY A 130 -15.90 9.14 -1.35
N PHE A 131 -16.25 8.41 -0.29
CA PHE A 131 -16.76 7.04 -0.42
C PHE A 131 -18.28 6.97 -0.61
N LYS A 132 -18.71 6.15 -1.57
CA LYS A 132 -20.10 5.73 -1.76
C LYS A 132 -20.25 4.28 -1.33
N VAL A 133 -21.10 4.01 -0.34
CA VAL A 133 -21.35 2.64 0.16
C VAL A 133 -22.71 2.15 -0.35
N ALA A 134 -22.71 1.09 -1.15
CA ALA A 134 -23.93 0.49 -1.68
C ALA A 134 -24.56 -0.50 -0.68
N LEU A 135 -25.88 -0.66 -0.80
CA LEU A 135 -26.59 -1.74 -0.12
C LEU A 135 -26.10 -3.10 -0.64
N SER A 136 -25.97 -4.05 0.27
CA SER A 136 -25.62 -5.44 -0.04
C SER A 136 -26.66 -6.36 0.56
N PHE A 137 -27.17 -7.29 -0.25
CA PHE A 137 -28.10 -8.32 0.21
C PHE A 137 -27.45 -9.32 1.18
N ARG A 138 -26.13 -9.49 1.11
CA ARG A 138 -25.37 -10.30 2.07
C ARG A 138 -24.77 -9.40 3.14
N LYS A 139 -25.10 -9.66 4.41
CA LYS A 139 -24.63 -8.88 5.56
C LYS A 139 -23.10 -8.88 5.70
N THR A 140 -22.45 -9.96 5.26
CA THR A 140 -20.99 -10.15 5.25
C THR A 140 -20.30 -9.62 4.00
N LYS A 141 -20.99 -8.86 3.14
CA LYS A 141 -20.35 -8.21 1.98
C LYS A 141 -20.54 -6.70 2.05
N VAL A 142 -19.47 -5.96 1.86
CA VAL A 142 -19.49 -4.50 1.76
C VAL A 142 -19.13 -4.10 0.35
N ARG A 143 -19.93 -3.22 -0.26
CA ARG A 143 -19.70 -2.69 -1.60
C ARG A 143 -19.47 -1.19 -1.49
N PHE A 144 -18.36 -0.70 -2.03
CA PHE A 144 -18.03 0.71 -1.96
C PHE A 144 -17.31 1.20 -3.22
N ALA A 145 -17.36 2.50 -3.48
CA ALA A 145 -16.70 3.16 -4.60
C ALA A 145 -16.15 4.52 -4.15
N TRP A 146 -14.94 4.88 -4.58
CA TRP A 146 -14.40 6.24 -4.42
C TRP A 146 -14.33 7.01 -5.75
N TRP A 147 -14.54 6.35 -6.89
CA TRP A 147 -14.52 6.97 -8.20
C TRP A 147 -15.69 6.51 -9.08
N ARG A 148 -16.42 7.47 -9.66
CA ARG A 148 -17.47 7.31 -10.71
C ARG A 148 -18.46 6.14 -10.56
N GLY A 149 -18.68 5.64 -9.33
CA GLY A 149 -19.56 4.49 -9.10
C GLY A 149 -18.96 3.14 -9.50
N ASN A 150 -17.64 3.05 -9.67
CA ASN A 150 -16.94 1.77 -9.80
C ASN A 150 -16.92 1.07 -8.44
N PHE A 151 -17.85 0.14 -8.22
CA PHE A 151 -17.99 -0.53 -6.94
C PHE A 151 -17.03 -1.70 -6.78
N HIS A 152 -16.28 -1.68 -5.69
CA HIS A 152 -15.44 -2.75 -5.19
C HIS A 152 -16.18 -3.50 -4.08
N THR A 153 -15.96 -4.82 -3.97
CA THR A 153 -16.61 -5.65 -2.95
C THR A 153 -15.58 -6.24 -2.01
N VAL A 154 -15.83 -6.15 -0.71
CA VAL A 154 -15.07 -6.85 0.33
C VAL A 154 -15.98 -7.88 0.96
N ALA A 155 -15.60 -9.15 0.88
CA ALA A 155 -16.30 -10.25 1.53
C ALA A 155 -15.64 -10.57 2.86
N PHE A 156 -16.45 -10.73 3.90
CA PHE A 156 -16.03 -11.00 5.28
C PHE A 156 -16.35 -12.45 5.61
N GLU A 157 -15.33 -13.18 6.04
CA GLU A 157 -15.43 -14.59 6.43
C GLU A 157 -14.80 -14.77 7.81
N LEU A 158 -15.28 -15.77 8.55
CA LEU A 158 -14.72 -16.23 9.81
C LEU A 158 -14.57 -17.74 9.70
N THR A 159 -13.36 -18.25 9.82
CA THR A 159 -13.05 -19.69 9.72
C THR A 159 -12.05 -20.03 10.81
N ASP A 160 -12.36 -21.05 11.62
CA ASP A 160 -11.50 -21.51 12.71
C ASP A 160 -11.04 -20.39 13.66
N GLY A 161 -11.93 -19.45 13.96
CA GLY A 161 -11.65 -18.32 14.85
C GLY A 161 -10.78 -17.21 14.24
N ARG A 162 -10.44 -17.30 12.95
CA ARG A 162 -9.73 -16.24 12.22
C ARG A 162 -10.61 -15.58 11.18
N HIS A 163 -10.53 -14.25 11.13
CA HIS A 163 -11.19 -13.49 10.07
C HIS A 163 -10.38 -13.59 8.79
N ARG A 164 -11.09 -13.64 7.68
CA ARG A 164 -10.54 -13.49 6.35
C ARG A 164 -11.39 -12.49 5.56
N LEU A 165 -10.74 -11.50 4.95
CA LEU A 165 -11.37 -10.65 3.95
C LEU A 165 -10.89 -11.04 2.57
N ILE A 166 -11.81 -11.03 1.62
CA ILE A 166 -11.51 -11.26 0.20
C ILE A 166 -11.91 -10.01 -0.57
N LEU A 167 -10.93 -9.43 -1.26
CA LEU A 167 -11.09 -8.21 -2.04
C LEU A 167 -11.50 -8.56 -3.47
N HIS A 168 -12.58 -7.97 -3.95
CA HIS A 168 -13.06 -8.10 -5.31
C HIS A 168 -13.14 -6.70 -5.92
N PRO A 169 -12.03 -6.17 -6.45
CA PRO A 169 -12.04 -4.85 -7.05
C PRO A 169 -12.90 -4.85 -8.31
N GLY A 170 -13.66 -3.77 -8.53
CA GLY A 170 -14.46 -3.59 -9.76
C GLY A 170 -13.64 -3.33 -11.02
N HIS A 171 -12.34 -3.05 -10.87
CA HIS A 171 -11.37 -2.84 -11.94
C HIS A 171 -10.01 -3.46 -11.54
N PRO A 172 -9.24 -4.08 -12.46
CA PRO A 172 -7.96 -4.72 -12.13
C PRO A 172 -7.00 -3.79 -11.38
N ASP A 173 -6.84 -2.56 -11.85
CA ASP A 173 -5.88 -1.59 -11.29
C ASP A 173 -6.30 -1.03 -9.93
N ALA A 174 -7.56 -1.26 -9.52
CA ALA A 174 -8.06 -0.73 -8.26
C ALA A 174 -7.72 -1.59 -7.04
N LEU A 175 -7.11 -2.78 -7.24
CA LEU A 175 -6.82 -3.69 -6.13
C LEU A 175 -6.01 -3.01 -5.03
N LEU A 176 -4.97 -2.27 -5.41
CA LEU A 176 -4.08 -1.58 -4.50
C LEU A 176 -4.83 -0.54 -3.65
N GLY A 177 -5.67 0.26 -4.30
CA GLY A 177 -6.55 1.21 -3.61
C GLY A 177 -7.53 0.53 -2.66
N VAL A 178 -8.13 -0.61 -3.05
CA VAL A 178 -9.01 -1.38 -2.14
C VAL A 178 -8.20 -1.91 -0.95
N ALA A 179 -7.00 -2.44 -1.20
CA ALA A 179 -6.16 -3.02 -0.18
C ALA A 179 -5.72 -1.97 0.85
N ARG A 180 -5.34 -0.76 0.40
CA ARG A 180 -5.03 0.38 1.26
C ARG A 180 -6.21 0.75 2.17
N VAL A 181 -7.39 0.99 1.60
CA VAL A 181 -8.59 1.36 2.38
C VAL A 181 -8.94 0.31 3.44
N VAL A 182 -8.75 -0.97 3.13
CA VAL A 182 -8.94 -2.06 4.10
C VAL A 182 -7.81 -2.11 5.13
N GLY A 183 -6.56 -1.87 4.72
CA GLY A 183 -5.39 -1.78 5.60
C GLY A 183 -5.54 -0.66 6.63
N ASP A 184 -5.80 0.57 6.18
CA ASP A 184 -6.02 1.74 7.03
C ASP A 184 -7.13 1.47 8.06
N TRP A 185 -8.23 0.87 7.61
CA TRP A 185 -9.32 0.50 8.50
C TRP A 185 -8.87 -0.50 9.58
N LEU A 186 -8.24 -1.61 9.17
CA LEU A 186 -7.79 -2.66 10.09
C LEU A 186 -6.75 -2.14 11.09
N GLN A 187 -5.84 -1.27 10.65
CA GLN A 187 -4.85 -0.63 11.53
C GLN A 187 -5.49 0.39 12.48
N SER A 188 -6.59 1.03 12.09
CA SER A 188 -7.30 2.00 12.95
C SER A 188 -8.16 1.37 14.04
N ASP A 189 -8.53 0.09 13.93
CA ASP A 189 -9.36 -0.59 14.93
C ASP A 189 -8.50 -1.27 16.01
N PRO A 190 -8.51 -0.81 17.27
CA PRO A 190 -7.67 -1.37 18.34
C PRO A 190 -8.04 -2.81 18.72
N ASN A 191 -9.17 -3.34 18.25
CA ASN A 191 -9.58 -4.72 18.49
C ASN A 191 -9.11 -5.69 17.40
N VAL A 192 -8.41 -5.19 16.38
CA VAL A 192 -7.83 -5.99 15.32
C VAL A 192 -6.36 -6.25 15.62
N GLY A 193 -5.94 -7.50 15.46
CA GLY A 193 -4.54 -7.91 15.61
C GLY A 193 -4.13 -8.96 14.59
N ALA A 194 -2.85 -9.32 14.59
CA ALA A 194 -2.29 -10.39 13.76
C ALA A 194 -2.66 -10.29 12.27
N ILE A 195 -2.61 -9.07 11.72
CA ILE A 195 -2.96 -8.78 10.32
C ILE A 195 -1.90 -9.43 9.41
N ALA A 196 -2.35 -10.26 8.47
CA ALA A 196 -1.51 -10.96 7.51
C ALA A 196 -2.14 -10.94 6.12
N TRP A 197 -1.46 -10.30 5.17
CA TRP A 197 -1.94 -10.19 3.79
C TRP A 197 -1.48 -11.36 2.93
N LYS A 198 -2.38 -11.86 2.10
CA LYS A 198 -2.21 -13.04 1.25
C LYS A 198 -2.69 -12.76 -0.17
N THR A 199 -2.32 -13.62 -1.10
CA THR A 199 -2.87 -13.65 -2.46
C THR A 199 -3.68 -14.93 -2.66
N ARG A 200 -4.76 -14.87 -3.45
CA ARG A 200 -5.61 -16.04 -3.74
C ARG A 200 -4.91 -17.17 -4.49
N ARG A 201 -3.92 -16.84 -5.32
CA ARG A 201 -3.10 -17.85 -5.99
C ARG A 201 -2.10 -18.34 -4.95
N GLY A 202 -2.18 -19.58 -4.52
CA GLY A 202 -1.33 -20.11 -3.44
C GLY A 202 0.16 -20.18 -3.78
N ASP A 203 0.80 -19.04 -4.01
CA ASP A 203 2.25 -18.93 -3.98
C ASP A 203 2.67 -19.01 -2.51
N GLU A 204 3.54 -19.97 -2.24
CA GLU A 204 4.17 -20.28 -0.94
C GLU A 204 5.02 -19.14 -0.38
N ASP A 205 5.07 -17.99 -1.08
CA ASP A 205 5.86 -16.80 -0.75
C ASP A 205 5.11 -15.83 0.19
N ALA A 206 4.41 -16.37 1.17
CA ALA A 206 4.00 -15.65 2.38
C ALA A 206 5.21 -15.39 3.31
N SER A 207 6.36 -15.05 2.72
CA SER A 207 7.56 -14.65 3.44
C SER A 207 7.32 -13.28 4.08
N PRO A 208 7.88 -13.00 5.28
CA PRO A 208 7.95 -11.66 5.87
C PRO A 208 8.66 -10.63 4.98
N GLU A 209 9.25 -11.08 3.86
CA GLU A 209 9.85 -10.24 2.82
C GLU A 209 8.86 -9.64 1.82
N THR A 210 7.58 -9.99 1.91
CA THR A 210 6.56 -9.51 0.97
C THR A 210 5.96 -8.22 1.53
N PRO A 211 6.23 -7.04 0.93
CA PRO A 211 5.82 -5.73 1.44
C PRO A 211 4.37 -5.79 1.86
N LEU A 212 4.01 -5.27 3.03
CA LEU A 212 2.61 -5.05 3.41
C LEU A 212 1.82 -4.48 2.20
N PRO A 213 0.51 -4.72 2.07
CA PRO A 213 -0.21 -4.13 0.94
C PRO A 213 0.00 -2.61 0.92
N PHE A 214 0.26 -2.04 2.12
CA PHE A 214 1.24 -1.04 2.58
C PHE A 214 1.47 -1.19 4.08
#